data_AF-A0A1E3XA28-F1
#
_entry.id   AF-A0A1E3XA28-F1
#
_cell.length_a   1.000
_cell.length_b   1.000
_cell.length_c   1.000
_cell.angle_alpha   90.00
_cell.angle_beta   90.00
_cell.angle_gamma   90.00
#
_symmetry.space_group_name_H-M   'P 1'
#
loop_
_entity.id
_entity.type
_entity.pdbx_description
1 polymer ?
#
loop_
_entity_poly.entity_id
_entity_poly.type
_entity_poly.pdbx_seq_one_letter_code
_entity_poly.pdbx_strand_id
1 'polypeptide(L)'
;MEVATINLIITTIIAGIVAYVGVLQYQTNKRQQLINEEKFKLDLFDKRFKVYEATKYLFTQILQLGNIDLQKIRKFRLITMDAVFLFDDEIHKYLEKEIHLKALKINNIVKKYKDLPEGSKKVELCREQAEIVNWFRDEYFKLQNVFSPYLKFKVWK
;
A
#
# COMPACT_ATOMS: atom_id res chain seq x y z
N MET A 1 55.68 -45.26 -1.01
CA MET A 1 55.53 -44.26 0.07
C MET A 1 55.15 -42.86 -0.42
N GLU A 2 55.13 -42.60 -1.74
CA GLU A 2 54.91 -41.25 -2.28
C GLU A 2 53.43 -40.84 -2.40
N VAL A 3 52.52 -41.77 -2.70
CA VAL A 3 51.11 -41.44 -2.93
C VAL A 3 50.38 -41.03 -1.63
N ALA A 4 50.73 -41.67 -0.50
CA ALA A 4 50.08 -41.41 0.79
C ALA A 4 50.43 -40.03 1.38
N THR A 5 51.68 -39.59 1.23
CA THR A 5 52.13 -38.28 1.71
C THR A 5 51.55 -37.14 0.87
N ILE A 6 51.45 -37.33 -0.45
CA ILE A 6 50.79 -36.38 -1.37
C ILE A 6 49.31 -36.21 -1.00
N ASN A 7 48.58 -37.30 -0.76
CA ASN A 7 47.17 -37.24 -0.37
C ASN A 7 46.95 -36.50 0.96
N LEU A 8 47.87 -36.66 1.91
CA LEU A 8 47.79 -35.99 3.21
C LEU A 8 47.98 -34.47 3.10
N ILE A 9 48.90 -34.03 2.24
CA ILE A 9 49.11 -32.60 1.96
C ILE A 9 47.88 -32.00 1.27
N ILE A 10 47.35 -32.68 0.25
CA ILE A 10 46.14 -32.24 -0.47
C ILE A 10 44.95 -32.12 0.50
N THR A 11 44.75 -33.11 1.36
CA THR A 11 43.64 -33.14 2.33
C THR A 11 43.76 -31.98 3.33
N THR A 12 44.97 -31.70 3.81
CA THR A 12 45.23 -30.59 4.74
C THR A 12 44.96 -29.23 4.09
N ILE A 13 45.35 -29.05 2.82
CA ILE A 13 45.08 -27.82 2.07
C ILE A 13 43.57 -27.64 1.86
N ILE A 14 42.86 -28.70 1.45
CA ILE A 14 41.41 -28.68 1.26
C ILE A 14 40.71 -28.31 2.58
N ALA A 15 41.12 -28.91 3.70
CA ALA A 15 40.57 -28.59 5.02
C ALA A 15 40.76 -27.11 5.38
N GLY A 16 41.94 -26.55 5.12
CA GLY A 16 42.23 -25.12 5.33
C GLY A 16 41.35 -24.20 4.48
N ILE A 17 41.17 -24.53 3.18
CA ILE A 17 40.29 -23.78 2.27
C ILE A 17 38.83 -23.85 2.73
N VAL A 18 38.35 -25.03 3.12
CA VAL A 18 36.96 -25.21 3.61
C VAL A 18 36.72 -24.39 4.88
N ALA A 19 37.66 -24.39 5.83
CA ALA A 19 37.56 -23.57 7.04
C ALA A 19 37.50 -22.07 6.70
N TYR A 20 38.36 -21.61 5.79
CA TYR A 20 38.39 -20.22 5.34
C TYR A 20 37.08 -19.80 4.64
N VAL A 21 36.59 -20.62 3.70
CA VAL A 21 35.31 -20.39 3.02
C VAL A 21 34.15 -20.38 4.01
N GLY A 22 34.16 -21.26 5.02
CA GLY A 22 33.14 -21.29 6.08
C GLY A 22 33.07 -19.97 6.87
N VAL A 23 34.22 -19.38 7.21
CA VAL A 23 34.29 -18.07 7.88
C VAL A 23 33.72 -16.97 6.98
N LEU A 24 34.07 -16.96 5.69
CA LEU A 24 33.53 -15.99 4.73
C LEU A 24 32.02 -16.14 4.54
N GLN A 25 31.51 -17.37 4.45
CA GLN A 25 30.08 -17.67 4.34
C GLN A 25 29.32 -17.19 5.58
N TYR A 26 29.86 -17.42 6.78
CA TYR A 26 29.25 -16.94 8.01
C TYR A 26 29.09 -15.41 8.05
N GLN A 27 30.12 -14.67 7.64
CA GLN A 27 30.06 -13.21 7.58
C GLN A 27 29.07 -12.73 6.52
N THR A 28 29.02 -13.39 5.36
CA THR A 28 28.09 -13.06 4.26
C THR A 28 26.65 -13.30 4.66
N ASN A 29 26.36 -14.44 5.32
CA ASN A 29 25.01 -14.78 5.78
C ASN A 29 24.47 -13.75 6.78
N LYS A 30 25.31 -13.27 7.71
CA LYS A 30 24.92 -12.18 8.64
C LYS A 30 24.55 -10.89 7.91
N ARG A 31 25.35 -10.50 6.91
CA ARG A 31 25.05 -9.31 6.09
C ARG A 31 23.77 -9.50 5.28
N GLN A 32 23.55 -10.69 4.74
CA GLN A 32 22.36 -11.01 3.96
C GLN A 32 21.09 -10.93 4.80
N GLN A 33 21.14 -11.35 6.08
CA GLN A 33 20.01 -11.23 6.99
C GLN A 33 19.60 -9.76 7.18
N LEU A 34 20.56 -8.87 7.49
CA LEU A 34 20.30 -7.44 7.65
C LEU A 34 19.70 -6.82 6.37
N ILE A 35 20.23 -7.18 5.20
CA ILE A 35 19.70 -6.72 3.92
C ILE A 35 18.27 -7.20 3.69
N ASN A 36 17.97 -8.46 4.04
CA ASN A 36 16.64 -9.02 3.86
C ASN A 36 15.60 -8.35 4.77
N GLU A 37 15.98 -8.01 6.01
CA GLU A 37 15.13 -7.27 6.94
C GLU A 37 14.80 -5.86 6.40
N GLU A 38 15.80 -5.13 5.91
CA GLU A 38 15.59 -3.81 5.33
C GLU A 38 14.79 -3.85 4.01
N LYS A 39 15.01 -4.87 3.17
CA LYS A 39 14.18 -5.12 1.98
C LYS A 39 12.74 -5.39 2.33
N PHE A 40 12.49 -6.21 3.36
CA PHE A 40 11.13 -6.49 3.81
C PHE A 40 10.42 -5.21 4.29
N LYS A 41 11.12 -4.35 5.05
CA LYS A 41 10.60 -3.03 5.46
C LYS A 41 10.24 -2.17 4.26
N LEU A 42 11.13 -2.09 3.26
CA LEU A 42 10.89 -1.34 2.03
C LEU A 42 9.70 -1.90 1.23
N ASP A 43 9.60 -3.21 1.06
CA ASP A 43 8.49 -3.85 0.35
C ASP A 43 7.15 -3.57 1.05
N LEU A 44 7.15 -3.60 2.39
CA LEU A 44 5.97 -3.26 3.19
C LEU A 44 5.59 -1.78 3.03
N PHE A 45 6.58 -0.89 3.03
CA PHE A 45 6.38 0.54 2.75
C PHE A 45 5.72 0.75 1.39
N ASP A 46 6.29 0.18 0.33
CA ASP A 46 5.80 0.37 -1.03
C ASP A 46 4.37 -0.13 -1.20
N LYS A 47 4.04 -1.27 -0.60
CA LYS A 47 2.67 -1.81 -0.60
C LYS A 47 1.69 -0.87 0.12
N ARG A 48 2.04 -0.38 1.31
CA ARG A 48 1.20 0.56 2.07
C ARG A 48 1.07 1.91 1.36
N PHE A 49 2.16 2.40 0.77
CA PHE A 49 2.18 3.67 0.07
C PHE A 49 1.28 3.64 -1.17
N LYS A 50 1.22 2.52 -1.92
CA LYS A 50 0.29 2.34 -3.03
C LYS A 50 -1.18 2.51 -2.63
N VAL A 51 -1.58 2.02 -1.46
CA VAL A 51 -2.95 2.20 -0.93
C VAL A 51 -3.22 3.67 -0.60
N TYR A 52 -2.27 4.33 0.05
CA TYR A 52 -2.37 5.77 0.33
C TYR A 52 -2.46 6.60 -0.96
N GLU A 53 -1.61 6.32 -1.94
CA GLU A 53 -1.59 7.02 -3.23
C GLU A 53 -2.91 6.83 -4.00
N ALA A 54 -3.43 5.60 -4.07
CA ALA A 54 -4.73 5.33 -4.69
C ALA A 54 -5.87 6.07 -3.99
N THR A 55 -5.82 6.17 -2.67
CA THR A 55 -6.80 6.93 -1.87
C THR A 55 -6.71 8.41 -2.19
N LYS A 56 -5.51 8.99 -2.13
CA LYS A 56 -5.27 10.40 -2.45
C LYS A 56 -5.72 10.73 -3.88
N TYR A 57 -5.40 9.87 -4.84
CA TYR A 57 -5.82 10.02 -6.24
C TYR A 57 -7.34 10.05 -6.37
N LEU A 58 -8.06 9.12 -5.72
CA LEU A 58 -9.52 9.11 -5.73
C LEU A 58 -10.11 10.43 -5.21
N PHE A 59 -9.59 10.91 -4.08
CA PHE A 59 -10.02 12.19 -3.48
C PHE A 59 -9.76 13.35 -4.43
N THR A 60 -8.55 13.45 -4.99
CA THR A 60 -8.20 14.51 -5.95
C THR A 60 -9.17 14.53 -7.14
N GLN A 61 -9.53 13.37 -7.69
CA GLN A 61 -10.47 13.28 -8.80
C GLN A 61 -11.87 13.78 -8.40
N ILE A 62 -12.37 13.38 -7.22
CA ILE A 62 -13.67 13.83 -6.71
C ILE A 62 -13.67 15.34 -6.45
N LEU A 63 -12.62 15.87 -5.83
CA LEU A 63 -12.52 17.29 -5.49
C LEU A 63 -12.36 18.20 -6.71
N GLN A 64 -11.72 17.71 -7.77
CA GLN A 64 -11.56 18.46 -9.03
C GLN A 64 -12.86 18.52 -9.84
N LEU A 65 -13.61 17.42 -9.90
CA LEU A 65 -14.76 17.29 -10.81
C LEU A 65 -16.12 17.39 -10.11
N GLY A 66 -16.14 17.33 -8.78
CA GLY A 66 -17.36 17.12 -8.00
C GLY A 66 -18.05 15.78 -8.25
N ASN A 67 -17.45 14.91 -9.07
CA ASN A 67 -17.97 13.61 -9.46
C ASN A 67 -16.84 12.58 -9.61
N ILE A 68 -17.22 11.32 -9.85
CA ILE A 68 -16.24 10.30 -10.21
C ILE A 68 -16.87 9.21 -11.07
N ASP A 69 -16.05 8.66 -11.98
CA ASP A 69 -16.43 7.53 -12.83
C ASP A 69 -16.30 6.18 -12.10
N LEU A 70 -17.14 5.23 -12.52
CA LEU A 70 -17.18 3.89 -11.95
C LEU A 70 -15.87 3.12 -12.18
N GLN A 71 -15.16 3.34 -13.28
CA GLN A 71 -13.86 2.68 -13.52
C GLN A 71 -12.81 3.16 -12.52
N LYS A 72 -12.80 4.45 -12.17
CA LYS A 72 -11.89 4.99 -11.15
C LYS A 72 -12.21 4.42 -9.77
N ILE A 73 -13.48 4.27 -9.42
CA ILE A 73 -13.91 3.62 -8.18
C ILE A 73 -13.47 2.14 -8.13
N ARG A 74 -13.65 1.40 -9.23
CA ARG A 74 -13.23 -0.01 -9.33
C ARG A 74 -11.72 -0.15 -9.22
N LYS A 75 -10.96 0.71 -9.90
CA LYS A 75 -9.48 0.73 -9.80
C LYS A 75 -9.03 1.00 -8.36
N PHE A 76 -9.64 1.97 -7.69
CA PHE A 76 -9.40 2.20 -6.26
C PHE A 76 -9.65 0.94 -5.45
N ARG A 77 -10.83 0.32 -5.60
CA ARG A 77 -11.21 -0.89 -4.87
C ARG A 77 -10.24 -2.06 -5.10
N LEU A 78 -9.78 -2.24 -6.33
CA LEU A 78 -8.82 -3.29 -6.67
C LEU A 78 -7.48 -3.08 -5.97
N ILE A 79 -6.96 -1.84 -5.98
CA ILE A 79 -5.68 -1.51 -5.35
C ILE A 79 -5.78 -1.59 -3.82
N THR A 80 -6.93 -1.26 -3.24
CA THR A 80 -7.12 -1.23 -1.79
C THR A 80 -7.63 -2.54 -1.20
N MET A 81 -7.88 -3.56 -2.01
CA MET A 81 -8.39 -4.86 -1.55
C MET A 81 -7.40 -5.54 -0.58
N ASP A 82 -6.10 -5.44 -0.87
CA ASP A 82 -5.06 -6.03 -0.03
C ASP A 82 -4.80 -5.25 1.26
N ALA A 83 -5.48 -4.10 1.47
CA ALA A 83 -5.29 -3.29 2.66
C ALA A 83 -5.60 -4.06 3.97
N VAL A 84 -6.48 -5.07 3.92
CA VAL A 84 -6.79 -5.95 5.06
C VAL A 84 -5.57 -6.71 5.59
N PHE A 85 -4.55 -6.93 4.75
CA PHE A 85 -3.31 -7.61 5.14
C PHE A 85 -2.17 -6.63 5.48
N LEU A 86 -2.31 -5.36 5.09
CA LEU A 86 -1.24 -4.37 5.19
C LEU A 86 -1.43 -3.41 6.38
N PHE A 87 -2.67 -3.23 6.82
CA PHE A 87 -3.07 -2.27 7.84
C PHE A 87 -3.95 -2.92 8.89
N ASP A 88 -4.20 -2.20 9.98
CA ASP A 88 -5.18 -2.60 10.97
C ASP A 88 -6.60 -2.48 10.39
N ASP A 89 -7.54 -3.21 11.00
CA ASP A 89 -8.93 -3.31 10.57
C ASP A 89 -9.63 -1.94 10.46
N GLU A 90 -9.19 -0.94 11.23
CA GLU A 90 -9.70 0.43 11.14
C GLU A 90 -9.48 1.07 9.76
N ILE A 91 -8.30 0.89 9.17
CA ILE A 91 -7.98 1.42 7.83
C ILE A 91 -8.79 0.69 6.76
N HIS A 92 -8.91 -0.63 6.89
CA HIS A 92 -9.72 -1.42 5.96
C HIS A 92 -11.19 -0.95 5.98
N LYS A 93 -11.78 -0.83 7.18
CA LYS A 93 -13.13 -0.29 7.38
C LYS A 93 -13.27 1.12 6.82
N TYR A 94 -12.30 1.98 7.04
CA TYR A 94 -12.30 3.34 6.51
C TYR A 94 -12.31 3.39 4.97
N LEU A 95 -11.44 2.61 4.32
CA LEU A 95 -11.36 2.52 2.86
C LEU A 95 -12.65 1.96 2.25
N GLU A 96 -13.23 0.94 2.87
CA GLU A 96 -14.43 0.27 2.38
C GLU A 96 -15.72 1.04 2.71
N LYS A 97 -15.97 1.31 3.99
CA LYS A 97 -17.27 1.80 4.45
C LYS A 97 -17.42 3.29 4.30
N GLU A 98 -16.33 4.04 4.46
CA GLU A 98 -16.38 5.50 4.36
C GLU A 98 -16.10 5.96 2.93
N ILE A 99 -14.93 5.63 2.40
CA ILE A 99 -14.46 6.17 1.13
C ILE A 99 -15.18 5.54 -0.07
N HIS A 100 -15.16 4.21 -0.17
CA HIS A 100 -15.70 3.52 -1.35
C HIS A 100 -17.21 3.72 -1.49
N LEU A 101 -17.99 3.59 -0.40
CA LEU A 101 -19.44 3.77 -0.45
C LEU A 101 -19.84 5.20 -0.80
N LYS A 102 -19.15 6.21 -0.26
CA LYS A 102 -19.41 7.62 -0.61
C LYS A 102 -19.06 7.93 -2.07
N ALA A 103 -17.97 7.37 -2.58
CA ALA A 103 -17.61 7.51 -3.99
C ALA A 103 -18.67 6.87 -4.92
N LEU A 104 -19.15 5.66 -4.58
CA LEU A 104 -20.27 5.01 -5.28
C LEU A 104 -21.55 5.86 -5.23
N LYS A 105 -21.84 6.45 -4.07
CA LYS A 105 -23.00 7.31 -3.87
C LYS A 105 -22.97 8.53 -4.81
N ILE A 106 -21.83 9.23 -4.90
CA ILE A 106 -21.65 10.34 -5.86
C ILE A 106 -21.88 9.85 -7.30
N ASN A 107 -21.27 8.72 -7.71
CA ASN A 107 -21.45 8.19 -9.07
C ASN A 107 -22.93 7.89 -9.37
N ASN A 108 -23.65 7.31 -8.40
CA ASN A 108 -25.07 6.99 -8.54
C ASN A 108 -25.94 8.24 -8.61
N ILE A 109 -25.64 9.29 -7.83
CA ILE A 109 -26.35 10.57 -7.89
C ILE A 109 -26.23 11.16 -9.29
N VAL A 110 -25.01 11.22 -9.86
CA VAL A 110 -24.77 11.78 -11.20
C VAL A 110 -25.52 11.01 -12.28
N LYS A 111 -25.63 9.68 -12.16
CA LYS A 111 -26.44 8.85 -13.07
C LYS A 111 -27.93 9.18 -12.97
N LYS A 112 -28.47 9.31 -11.76
CA LYS A 112 -29.88 9.67 -11.54
C LYS A 112 -30.21 11.09 -11.99
N TYR A 113 -29.24 12.00 -11.89
CA TYR A 113 -29.41 13.41 -12.23
C TYR A 113 -29.66 13.66 -13.72
N LYS A 114 -29.03 12.89 -14.62
CA LYS A 114 -29.06 13.12 -16.07
C LYS A 114 -30.47 13.07 -16.67
N ASP A 115 -31.33 12.21 -16.14
CA ASP A 115 -32.64 11.91 -16.72
C ASP A 115 -33.79 12.60 -15.97
N LEU A 116 -33.48 13.42 -14.95
CA LEU A 116 -34.49 14.09 -14.15
C LEU A 116 -34.84 15.48 -14.72
N PRO A 117 -36.14 15.79 -14.89
CA PRO A 117 -36.59 17.15 -15.20
C PRO A 117 -36.23 18.11 -14.06
N GLU A 118 -36.22 19.40 -14.38
CA GLU A 118 -36.01 20.43 -13.35
C GLU A 118 -37.12 20.37 -12.30
N GLY A 119 -36.73 20.44 -11.01
CA GLY A 119 -37.67 20.30 -9.90
C GLY A 119 -36.98 20.01 -8.57
N SER A 120 -37.78 19.91 -7.51
CA SER A 120 -37.34 19.73 -6.11
C SER A 120 -36.39 18.54 -5.92
N LYS A 121 -36.68 17.41 -6.59
CA LYS A 121 -35.87 16.19 -6.52
C LYS A 121 -34.46 16.35 -7.09
N LYS A 122 -34.30 17.17 -8.13
CA LYS A 122 -33.01 17.48 -8.74
C LYS A 122 -32.16 18.35 -7.80
N VAL A 123 -32.80 19.32 -7.13
CA VAL A 123 -32.17 20.17 -6.10
C VAL A 123 -31.72 19.34 -4.90
N GLU A 124 -32.53 18.40 -4.43
CA GLU A 124 -32.19 17.49 -3.33
C GLU A 124 -30.94 16.66 -3.64
N LEU A 125 -30.88 16.05 -4.83
CA LEU A 125 -29.71 15.29 -5.27
C LEU A 125 -28.44 16.14 -5.40
N CYS A 126 -28.55 17.38 -5.90
CA CYS A 126 -27.41 18.31 -5.91
C CYS A 126 -26.90 18.63 -4.51
N ARG A 127 -27.81 18.83 -3.55
CA ARG A 127 -27.45 19.08 -2.15
C ARG A 127 -26.74 17.88 -1.55
N GLU A 128 -27.28 16.69 -1.74
CA GLU A 128 -26.68 15.43 -1.27
C GLU A 128 -25.28 15.23 -1.88
N GLN A 129 -25.11 15.51 -3.18
CA GLN A 129 -23.79 15.46 -3.82
C GLN A 129 -22.80 16.45 -3.19
N ALA A 130 -23.23 17.70 -2.97
CA ALA A 130 -22.40 18.73 -2.37
C ALA A 130 -21.95 18.36 -0.94
N GLU A 131 -22.84 17.78 -0.13
CA GLU A 131 -22.52 17.29 1.21
C GLU A 131 -21.42 16.21 1.17
N ILE A 132 -21.52 15.25 0.25
CA ILE A 132 -20.51 14.19 0.14
C ILE A 132 -19.17 14.75 -0.37
N VAL A 133 -19.20 15.66 -1.35
CA VAL A 133 -17.97 16.32 -1.85
C VAL A 133 -17.30 17.14 -0.75
N ASN A 134 -18.09 17.84 0.08
CA ASN A 134 -17.57 18.57 1.24
C ASN A 134 -16.96 17.61 2.27
N TRP A 135 -17.59 16.47 2.54
CA TRP A 135 -17.00 15.43 3.37
C TRP A 135 -15.64 14.99 2.82
N PHE A 136 -15.51 14.72 1.51
CA PHE A 136 -14.22 14.37 0.90
C PHE A 136 -13.18 15.49 1.05
N ARG A 137 -13.60 16.76 1.01
CA ARG A 137 -12.70 17.90 1.18
C ARG A 137 -12.13 17.95 2.60
N ASP A 138 -12.99 17.87 3.60
CA ASP A 138 -12.59 17.93 5.01
C ASP A 138 -11.72 16.73 5.37
N GLU A 139 -12.04 15.58 4.79
CA GLU A 139 -11.35 14.34 5.03
C GLU A 139 -9.99 14.26 4.31
N TYR A 140 -9.84 14.91 3.14
CA TYR A 140 -8.57 14.98 2.41
C TYR A 140 -7.40 15.47 3.28
N PHE A 141 -7.64 16.49 4.11
CA PHE A 141 -6.62 17.05 4.99
C PHE A 141 -6.21 16.11 6.13
N LYS A 142 -7.06 15.14 6.47
CA LYS A 142 -6.79 14.15 7.51
C LYS A 142 -6.08 12.91 6.98
N LEU A 143 -6.13 12.65 5.67
CA LEU A 143 -5.52 11.45 5.06
C LEU A 143 -4.07 11.25 5.49
N GLN A 144 -3.26 12.32 5.50
CA GLN A 144 -1.86 12.21 5.91
C GLN A 144 -1.74 11.71 7.36
N ASN A 145 -2.60 12.17 8.27
CA ASN A 145 -2.59 11.75 9.67
C ASN A 145 -3.05 10.30 9.84
N VAL A 146 -4.06 9.89 9.07
CA VAL A 146 -4.58 8.52 9.08
C VAL A 146 -3.53 7.50 8.61
N PHE A 147 -2.79 7.80 7.54
CA PHE A 147 -1.81 6.87 6.97
C PHE A 147 -0.40 7.01 7.58
N SER A 148 -0.06 8.16 8.17
CA SER A 148 1.26 8.46 8.73
C SER A 148 1.81 7.38 9.68
N PRO A 149 1.03 6.81 10.62
CA PRO A 149 1.51 5.76 11.53
C PRO A 149 2.10 4.55 10.79
N TYR A 150 1.58 4.25 9.61
CA TYR A 150 1.98 3.09 8.80
C TYR A 150 3.06 3.39 7.77
N LEU A 151 3.40 4.66 7.53
CA LEU A 151 4.35 5.10 6.51
C LEU A 151 5.64 5.72 7.09
N LYS A 152 5.72 5.91 8.41
CA LYS A 152 6.90 6.50 9.05
C LYS A 152 7.97 5.43 9.33
N PHE A 153 9.10 5.52 8.63
CA PHE A 153 10.29 4.66 8.86
C PHE A 153 10.83 4.72 10.30
N LYS A 154 10.72 5.86 10.99
CA LYS A 154 11.22 6.04 12.37
C LYS A 154 10.55 5.09 13.40
N VAL A 155 9.37 4.57 13.08
CA VAL A 155 8.62 3.65 13.95
C VAL A 155 9.14 2.21 13.83
N TRP A 156 9.84 1.88 12.75
CA TRP A 156 10.29 0.52 12.43
C TRP A 156 11.71 0.29 12.98
N LYS A 157 11.80 0.23 14.31
CA LYS A 157 13.01 -0.24 15.00
C LYS A 157 13.21 -1.72 14.71
#